data_AF-A0A522X5T1-F1
#
_entry.id   AF-A0A522X5T1-F1
#
_cell.length_a   1.000
_cell.length_b   1.000
_cell.length_c   1.000
_cell.angle_alpha   90.00
_cell.angle_beta   90.00
_cell.angle_gamma   90.00
#
_symmetry.space_group_name_H-M   'P 1'
#
loop_
_entity.id
_entity.type
_entity.pdbx_description
1 polymer ?
#
loop_
_entity_poly.entity_id
_entity_poly.type
_entity_poly.pdbx_seq_one_letter_code
_entity_poly.pdbx_strand_id
1 'polypeptide(L)' 'MAYLWQMLDDDGQAVLRDTPLFVPHARIAELAEQQGWRQVQLTGSGDDGLLSALIAWFGAAAFVGRVPPAVFE' A
#
# COMPACT_ATOMS: atom_id res chain seq x y z
N MET A 1 -3.82 5.02 -12.50
CA MET A 1 -2.71 4.19 -12.00
C MET A 1 -1.85 3.59 -13.10
N ALA A 2 -2.31 3.53 -14.36
CA ALA A 2 -1.51 3.03 -15.46
C ALA A 2 -0.15 3.75 -15.64
N TYR A 3 -0.08 5.07 -15.40
CA TYR A 3 1.18 5.81 -15.59
C TYR A 3 2.30 5.41 -14.62
N LEU A 4 2.00 5.29 -13.32
CA LEU A 4 2.99 4.79 -12.35
C LEU A 4 3.43 3.38 -12.72
N TRP A 5 2.48 2.52 -13.05
CA TRP A 5 2.77 1.13 -13.39
C TRP A 5 3.62 0.98 -14.65
N GLN A 6 3.36 1.80 -15.67
CA GLN A 6 4.12 1.83 -16.92
C GLN A 6 5.53 2.40 -16.78
N MET A 7 5.80 3.16 -15.71
CA MET A 7 7.14 3.70 -15.45
C MET A 7 8.07 2.68 -14.76
N LEU A 8 7.54 1.55 -14.31
CA LEU A 8 8.28 0.53 -13.58
C LEU A 8 8.72 -0.60 -14.51
N ASP A 9 9.95 -1.04 -14.33
CA ASP A 9 10.44 -2.31 -14.86
C ASP A 9 9.91 -3.51 -14.06
N ASP A 10 10.22 -4.72 -14.52
CA ASP A 10 9.69 -5.95 -13.93
C ASP A 10 10.07 -6.12 -12.45
N ASP A 11 11.29 -5.72 -12.07
CA ASP A 11 11.76 -5.73 -10.69
C ASP A 11 10.99 -4.70 -9.84
N GLY A 12 10.81 -3.47 -10.32
CA GLY A 12 10.03 -2.44 -9.65
C GLY A 12 8.56 -2.85 -9.47
N GLN A 13 7.97 -3.50 -10.48
CA GLN A 13 6.63 -4.06 -10.38
C GLN A 13 6.58 -5.17 -9.34
N ALA A 14 7.54 -6.10 -9.33
CA ALA A 14 7.56 -7.21 -8.37
C ALA A 14 7.60 -6.71 -6.91
N VAL A 15 8.44 -5.71 -6.61
CA VAL A 15 8.50 -5.08 -5.28
C VAL A 15 7.18 -4.43 -4.90
N LEU A 16 6.55 -3.72 -5.83
CA LEU A 16 5.32 -2.98 -5.54
C LEU A 16 4.08 -3.87 -5.45
N ARG A 17 4.03 -5.03 -6.13
CA ARG A 17 2.89 -5.96 -6.01
C ARG A 17 2.61 -6.40 -4.57
N ASP A 18 3.66 -6.59 -3.79
CA ASP A 18 3.59 -7.01 -2.38
C ASP A 18 3.59 -5.81 -1.41
N THR A 19 3.64 -4.58 -1.92
CA THR A 19 3.55 -3.37 -1.09
C THR A 19 2.08 -2.96 -0.91
N PRO A 20 1.64 -2.63 0.32
CA PRO A 20 0.29 -2.11 0.57
C PRO A 20 0.02 -0.81 -0.19
N LEU A 21 -1.05 -0.78 -0.97
CA LEU A 21 -1.48 0.37 -1.73
C LEU A 21 -2.77 0.95 -1.15
N PHE A 22 -2.69 2.16 -0.59
CA PHE A 22 -3.83 2.89 -0.04
C PHE A 22 -4.43 3.82 -1.10
N VAL A 23 -5.73 3.72 -1.34
CA VAL A 23 -6.41 4.52 -2.37
C VAL A 23 -7.74 5.06 -1.85
N PRO A 24 -8.09 6.34 -2.12
CA PRO A 24 -9.30 6.96 -1.58
C PRO A 24 -10.57 6.69 -2.41
N HIS A 25 -10.45 6.00 -3.55
CA HIS A 25 -11.56 5.79 -4.49
C HIS A 25 -11.58 4.37 -5.05
N ALA A 26 -12.77 3.77 -5.08
CA ALA A 26 -13.00 2.38 -5.52
C ALA A 26 -12.46 2.11 -6.94
N ARG A 27 -12.66 3.04 -7.87
CA ARG A 27 -12.15 2.91 -9.25
C ARG A 27 -10.63 2.74 -9.32
N ILE A 28 -9.89 3.35 -8.40
CA ILE A 28 -8.43 3.22 -8.34
C ILE A 28 -8.05 1.84 -7.81
N ALA A 29 -8.79 1.35 -6.80
CA ALA A 29 -8.59 0.03 -6.23
C ALA A 29 -8.79 -1.06 -7.28
N GLU A 30 -9.91 -1.02 -8.01
CA GLU A 30 -10.23 -1.97 -9.09
C GLU A 30 -9.14 -2.01 -10.16
N LEU A 31 -8.64 -0.84 -10.58
CA LEU A 31 -7.55 -0.77 -11.55
C LEU A 31 -6.25 -1.36 -11.00
N ALA A 32 -5.92 -1.13 -9.73
CA ALA A 32 -4.72 -1.69 -9.11
C ALA A 32 -4.79 -3.22 -9.02
N GLU A 33 -5.92 -3.77 -8.61
CA GLU A 33 -6.15 -5.22 -8.57
C GLU A 33 -5.97 -5.86 -9.96
N GLN A 34 -6.51 -5.23 -11.01
CA GLN A 34 -6.33 -5.69 -12.40
C GLN A 34 -4.87 -5.64 -12.88
N GLN A 35 -4.04 -4.79 -12.28
CA GLN A 35 -2.60 -4.68 -12.58
C GLN A 35 -1.75 -5.67 -11.75
N GLY A 36 -2.36 -6.44 -10.86
CA GLY A 36 -1.69 -7.49 -10.08
C GLY A 36 -1.18 -7.06 -8.71
N TRP A 37 -1.62 -5.91 -8.21
CA TRP A 37 -1.39 -5.51 -6.81
C TRP A 37 -2.13 -6.48 -5.88
N ARG A 38 -1.45 -6.94 -4.82
CA ARG A 38 -2.00 -7.96 -3.92
C ARG A 38 -2.62 -7.39 -2.65
N GLN A 39 -2.22 -6.17 -2.27
CA GLN A 39 -2.61 -5.55 -1.00
C GLN A 39 -3.20 -4.17 -1.22
N VAL A 40 -4.41 -4.12 -1.80
CA VAL A 40 -5.11 -2.87 -2.08
C VAL A 40 -6.06 -2.52 -0.92
N GLN A 41 -5.93 -1.32 -0.37
CA GLN A 41 -6.72 -0.82 0.74
C GLN A 41 -7.51 0.41 0.32
N LEU A 42 -8.83 0.28 0.25
CA LEU A 42 -9.71 1.43 0.06
C LEU A 42 -9.78 2.24 1.35
N THR A 43 -9.38 3.50 1.29
CA THR A 43 -9.40 4.42 2.44
C THR A 43 -10.67 5.28 2.41
N GLY A 44 -10.94 5.95 3.53
CA GLY A 44 -11.85 7.11 3.52
C GLY A 44 -11.30 8.24 2.63
N SER A 45 -12.16 9.21 2.32
CA SER A 45 -11.77 10.40 1.56
C SER A 45 -10.93 11.37 2.41
N GLY A 46 -10.05 12.12 1.74
CA GLY A 46 -9.20 13.12 2.38
C GLY A 46 -8.10 12.54 3.26
N ASP A 47 -7.37 13.43 3.93
CA ASP A 47 -6.19 13.06 4.72
C ASP A 47 -6.56 12.23 5.95
N ASP A 48 -7.67 12.55 6.61
CA ASP A 48 -8.16 11.81 7.79
C ASP A 48 -8.44 10.34 7.47
N GLY A 49 -9.04 10.08 6.30
CA GLY A 49 -9.33 8.73 5.83
C GLY A 49 -8.07 7.94 5.52
N LEU A 50 -7.08 8.58 4.90
CA LEU A 50 -5.78 7.97 4.60
C LEU A 50 -4.99 7.68 5.88
N LEU A 51 -4.87 8.65 6.78
CA LEU A 51 -4.16 8.50 8.05
C LEU A 51 -4.79 7.41 8.93
N SER A 52 -6.12 7.37 9.00
CA SER A 52 -6.83 6.30 9.74
C SER A 52 -6.50 4.92 9.19
N ALA A 53 -6.44 4.77 7.86
CA ALA A 53 -6.08 3.50 7.23
C ALA A 53 -4.62 3.11 7.49
N LEU A 54 -3.69 4.08 7.45
CA LEU A 54 -2.28 3.85 7.77
C LEU A 54 -2.09 3.42 9.23
N ILE A 55 -2.74 4.11 10.16
CA ILE A 55 -2.69 3.77 11.60
C ILE A 55 -3.26 2.37 11.82
N ALA A 56 -4.40 2.03 11.20
CA ALA A 56 -4.99 0.70 11.32
C ALA A 56 -4.05 -0.39 10.77
N TRP A 57 -3.43 -0.15 9.61
CA TRP A 57 -2.51 -1.10 8.98
C TRP A 57 -1.25 -1.36 9.81
N PHE A 58 -0.54 -0.31 10.22
CA PHE A 58 0.68 -0.46 11.03
C PHE A 58 0.40 -0.83 12.49
N GLY A 59 -0.75 -0.40 13.03
CA GLY A 59 -1.22 -0.82 14.35
C GLY A 59 -1.57 -2.31 14.41
N ALA A 60 -2.18 -2.86 13.35
CA ALA A 60 -2.39 -4.29 13.21
C ALA A 60 -1.07 -5.07 13.03
N ALA A 61 -0.12 -4.51 12.27
CA ALA A 61 1.21 -5.08 12.10
C ALA A 61 2.03 -5.10 13.40
N ALA A 62 1.86 -4.12 14.30
CA ALA A 62 2.51 -4.10 15.61
C ALA A 62 2.04 -5.24 16.54
N PHE A 63 0.83 -5.77 16.33
CA PHE A 63 0.32 -6.94 17.06
C PHE A 63 0.84 -8.27 16.49
N VAL A 64 1.20 -8.30 15.20
CA VAL A 64 1.78 -9.46 14.51
C VAL A 64 3.28 -9.25 14.31
N GLY A 65 4.02 -9.41 15.40
CA GLY A 65 5.46 -9.14 15.57
C GLY A 65 6.34 -9.00 14.32
N ARG A 66 6.83 -7.78 14.08
CA ARG A 66 8.23 -7.48 13.69
C ARG A 66 8.52 -5.97 13.81
N VAL A 67 9.10 -5.54 14.93
CA VAL A 67 9.93 -4.33 14.96
C VAL A 67 11.38 -4.84 14.98
N PRO A 68 12.13 -4.86 13.85
CA PRO A 68 13.56 -5.06 13.96
C PRO A 68 14.16 -3.91 14.77
N PRO A 69 15.10 -4.15 15.69
CA PRO A 69 15.74 -3.08 16.44
C PRO A 69 16.40 -2.14 15.43
N ALA A 70 16.11 -0.84 15.56
CA ALA A 70 16.82 0.17 14.81
C ALA A 70 18.30 0.07 15.15
N VAL A 71 19.12 -0.36 14.19
CA VAL A 71 20.57 -0.17 14.25
C VAL A 71 20.81 1.29 13.91
N PHE A 72 21.00 2.10 14.93
CA PHE A 72 21.64 3.41 14.80
C PHE A 72 23.10 3.19 15.19
N GLU A 73 24.01 3.26 14.21
CA GLU A 73 25.43 3.56 14.46
C GLU A 73 25.63 5.07 14.59
#